data_AF-A0A1A9KFW6-F1
#
_entry.id   AF-A0A1A9KFW6-F1
#
_cell.length_a   1.000
_cell.length_b   1.000
_cell.length_c   1.000
_cell.angle_alpha   90.00
_cell.angle_beta   90.00
_cell.angle_gamma   90.00
#
_symmetry.space_group_name_H-M   'P 1'
#
loop_
_entity.id
_entity.type
_entity.pdbx_description
1 polymer ?
#
loop_
_entity_poly.entity_id
_entity_poly.type
_entity_poly.pdbx_seq_one_letter_code
_entity_poly.pdbx_strand_id
1 'polypeptide(L)'
;MIPIDYRTRHPLEDRREQLAGQVEQYLASGGHITELPGFVERIPFPSRQVVTPTPKPPSRREAPKKHRITIEEEARLIELIKVAAELGQSRTQARETAGIGKMLFMALCFENNIVFPDVAELAKSKSDKMAEARRALVPKIEAYAHLGVATCAIRCGVSETTVRKIAREFGITLGRVDQPLVTPPCHEHQFALRCTAARRSFVWRNHELPRLRRPQAGDDCTGRP
;
A
#
# COMPACT_ATOMS: atom_id res chain seq x y z
N MET A 1 -12.22 2.86 -34.66
CA MET A 1 -12.23 4.32 -34.78
C MET A 1 -13.36 4.67 -35.72
N ILE A 2 -14.52 5.04 -35.18
CA ILE A 2 -15.71 5.36 -35.98
C ILE A 2 -15.51 6.79 -36.52
N PRO A 3 -15.59 7.04 -37.83
CA PRO A 3 -15.50 8.39 -38.37
C PRO A 3 -16.70 9.18 -37.87
N ILE A 4 -16.46 10.28 -37.16
CA ILE A 4 -17.51 11.23 -36.82
C ILE A 4 -17.67 12.13 -38.05
N ASP A 5 -18.76 11.93 -38.80
CA ASP A 5 -19.09 12.76 -39.96
C ASP A 5 -19.69 14.09 -39.48
N TYR A 6 -18.94 15.18 -39.63
CA TYR A 6 -19.35 16.53 -39.20
C TYR A 6 -20.32 17.23 -40.17
N ARG A 7 -20.77 16.53 -41.22
CA ARG A 7 -21.61 17.07 -42.30
C ARG A 7 -23.11 16.88 -42.07
N THR A 8 -23.49 15.96 -41.19
CA THR A 8 -24.89 15.74 -40.83
C THR A 8 -25.29 16.74 -39.76
N ARG A 9 -26.33 17.56 -40.04
CA ARG A 9 -27.01 18.38 -39.02
C ARG A 9 -27.31 17.51 -37.80
N HIS A 10 -27.16 18.09 -36.61
CA HIS A 10 -27.37 17.30 -35.40
C HIS A 10 -28.85 16.91 -35.35
N PRO A 11 -29.23 15.65 -35.09
CA PRO A 11 -30.63 15.23 -35.05
C PRO A 11 -31.48 15.93 -33.96
N LEU A 12 -30.85 16.77 -33.14
CA LEU A 12 -31.54 17.63 -32.17
C LEU A 12 -31.95 18.98 -32.77
N GLU A 13 -31.22 19.47 -33.77
CA GLU A 13 -31.55 20.70 -34.50
C GLU A 13 -32.82 20.48 -35.33
N ASP A 14 -32.90 19.37 -36.06
CA ASP A 14 -34.10 19.01 -36.83
C ASP A 14 -35.34 18.86 -35.94
N ARG A 15 -35.19 18.22 -34.76
CA ARG A 15 -36.28 18.09 -33.78
C ARG A 15 -36.70 19.43 -33.17
N ARG A 16 -35.77 20.38 -33.01
CA ARG A 16 -36.07 21.74 -32.53
C ARG A 16 -36.84 22.54 -33.57
N GLU A 17 -36.43 22.46 -34.84
CA GLU A 17 -37.13 23.12 -35.94
C GLU A 17 -38.57 22.60 -36.08
N GLN A 18 -38.78 21.27 -35.98
CA GLN A 18 -40.12 20.66 -36.00
C GLN A 18 -41.00 21.12 -34.83
N LEU A 19 -40.47 21.16 -33.61
CA LEU A 19 -41.22 21.64 -32.45
C LEU A 19 -41.57 23.12 -32.57
N ALA A 20 -40.66 23.96 -33.08
CA ALA A 20 -40.93 25.38 -33.29
C ALA A 20 -42.10 25.59 -34.26
N GLY A 21 -42.12 24.85 -35.38
CA GLY A 21 -43.22 24.93 -36.35
C GLY A 21 -44.56 24.47 -35.78
N GLN A 22 -44.57 23.42 -34.95
CA GLN A 22 -45.80 22.97 -34.28
C GLN A 22 -46.34 23.99 -33.28
N VAL A 23 -45.46 24.64 -32.52
CA VAL A 23 -45.84 25.71 -31.58
C VAL A 23 -46.40 26.91 -32.34
N GLU A 24 -45.80 27.30 -33.46
CA GLU A 24 -46.27 28.41 -34.29
C GLU A 24 -47.66 28.12 -34.89
N GLN A 25 -47.88 26.91 -35.41
CA GLN A 25 -49.20 26.48 -35.89
C GLN A 25 -50.26 26.50 -34.80
N TYR A 26 -49.93 26.01 -33.60
CA TYR A 26 -50.83 26.03 -32.45
C TYR A 26 -51.22 27.46 -32.05
N LEU A 27 -50.25 28.38 -32.00
CA LEU A 27 -50.50 29.80 -31.71
C LEU A 27 -51.33 30.47 -32.81
N ALA A 28 -51.04 30.20 -34.09
CA ALA A 28 -51.79 30.73 -35.22
C ALA A 28 -53.26 30.25 -35.25
N SER A 29 -53.54 29.05 -34.72
CA SER A 29 -54.89 28.51 -34.58
C SER A 29 -55.70 29.11 -33.41
N GLY A 30 -55.13 30.07 -32.68
CA GLY A 30 -55.76 30.70 -31.50
C GLY A 30 -55.54 29.93 -30.20
N GLY A 31 -54.62 28.96 -30.18
CA GLY A 31 -54.23 28.25 -28.96
C GLY A 31 -53.52 29.19 -27.98
N HIS A 32 -53.87 29.10 -26.69
CA HIS A 32 -53.17 29.82 -25.63
C HIS A 32 -52.25 28.86 -24.86
N ILE A 33 -51.03 29.31 -24.58
CA ILE A 33 -50.08 28.58 -23.73
C ILE A 33 -50.51 28.81 -22.28
N THR A 34 -51.01 27.77 -21.61
CA THR A 34 -51.40 27.85 -20.21
C THR A 34 -50.17 27.65 -19.32
N GLU A 35 -49.85 28.65 -18.50
CA GLU A 35 -48.85 28.47 -17.44
C GLU A 35 -49.46 27.60 -16.33
N LEU A 36 -48.79 26.49 -16.02
CA LEU A 36 -49.23 25.62 -14.93
C LEU A 36 -48.99 26.33 -13.58
N PRO A 37 -50.00 26.43 -12.71
CA PRO A 37 -49.82 27.03 -11.39
C PRO A 37 -48.85 26.19 -10.55
N GLY A 38 -47.86 26.83 -9.94
CA GLY A 38 -46.86 26.17 -9.07
C GLY A 38 -45.41 26.24 -9.57
N PHE A 39 -45.17 26.71 -10.80
CA PHE A 39 -43.83 27.11 -11.22
C PHE A 39 -43.51 28.50 -10.66
N VAL A 40 -42.97 28.51 -9.43
CA VAL A 40 -42.32 29.71 -8.89
C VAL A 40 -41.17 30.05 -9.83
N GLU A 41 -41.21 31.25 -10.41
CA GLU A 41 -40.11 31.82 -11.20
C GLU A 41 -38.82 31.58 -10.41
N ARG A 42 -37.97 30.67 -10.91
CA ARG A 42 -36.74 30.33 -10.21
C ARG A 42 -35.98 31.63 -10.04
N ILE A 43 -35.77 32.03 -8.78
CA ILE A 43 -34.93 33.16 -8.40
C ILE A 43 -33.72 33.12 -9.33
N PRO A 44 -33.48 34.17 -10.14
CA PRO A 44 -32.42 34.16 -11.12
C PRO A 44 -31.15 33.72 -10.39
N PHE A 45 -30.55 32.63 -10.89
CA PHE A 45 -29.32 32.11 -10.31
C PHE A 45 -28.39 33.30 -10.07
N PRO A 46 -27.87 33.47 -8.84
CA PRO A 46 -27.07 34.65 -8.51
C PRO A 46 -26.04 34.80 -9.60
N SER A 47 -26.07 35.97 -10.26
CA SER A 47 -25.24 36.30 -11.42
C SER A 47 -23.86 35.74 -11.17
N ARG A 48 -23.46 34.75 -11.98
CA ARG A 48 -22.20 34.00 -11.88
C ARG A 48 -21.15 34.97 -11.39
N GLN A 49 -20.72 34.83 -10.12
CA GLN A 49 -19.69 35.69 -9.55
C GLN A 49 -18.59 35.79 -10.61
N VAL A 50 -18.24 37.03 -10.98
CA VAL A 50 -17.10 37.27 -11.86
C VAL A 50 -15.91 36.78 -11.06
N VAL A 51 -15.59 35.49 -11.21
CA VAL A 51 -14.41 34.88 -10.66
C VAL A 51 -13.30 35.65 -11.33
N THR A 52 -12.69 36.57 -10.57
CA THR A 52 -11.42 37.16 -10.95
C THR A 52 -10.54 35.97 -11.33
N PRO A 53 -10.04 35.89 -12.58
CA PRO A 53 -9.31 34.74 -13.04
C PRO A 53 -8.20 34.52 -12.04
N THR A 54 -8.27 33.41 -11.30
CA THR A 54 -7.23 33.04 -10.37
C THR A 54 -5.94 33.06 -11.18
N PRO A 55 -4.91 33.80 -10.73
CA PRO A 55 -3.68 33.94 -11.49
C PRO A 55 -3.26 32.53 -11.89
N LYS A 56 -3.10 32.31 -13.21
CA LYS A 56 -2.73 31.00 -13.76
C LYS A 56 -1.64 30.44 -12.85
N PRO A 57 -1.83 29.26 -12.24
CA PRO A 57 -0.81 28.69 -11.39
C PRO A 57 0.50 28.71 -12.19
N PRO A 58 1.61 29.13 -11.56
CA PRO A 58 2.88 29.27 -12.27
C PRO A 58 3.09 27.99 -13.06
N SER A 59 3.31 28.15 -14.37
CA SER A 59 3.48 27.06 -15.32
C SER A 59 4.26 25.96 -14.63
N ARG A 60 3.59 24.81 -14.44
CA ARG A 60 4.16 23.63 -13.80
C ARG A 60 5.52 23.43 -14.45
N ARG A 61 6.60 23.70 -13.71
CA ARG A 61 7.99 23.56 -14.17
C ARG A 61 8.04 22.36 -15.09
N GLU A 62 8.44 22.57 -16.34
CA GLU A 62 8.51 21.51 -17.34
C GLU A 62 9.12 20.29 -16.66
N ALA A 63 8.33 19.22 -16.59
CA ALA A 63 8.81 18.01 -15.96
C ALA A 63 10.12 17.65 -16.66
N PRO A 64 11.22 17.42 -15.92
CA PRO A 64 12.51 17.14 -16.52
C PRO A 64 12.31 16.09 -17.59
N LYS A 65 12.71 16.42 -18.83
CA LYS A 65 12.59 15.52 -19.98
C LYS A 65 13.19 14.19 -19.53
N LYS A 66 12.35 13.14 -19.54
CA LYS A 66 12.73 11.78 -19.14
C LYS A 66 14.12 11.51 -19.71
N HIS A 67 15.11 11.37 -18.84
CA HIS A 67 16.47 11.06 -19.26
C HIS A 67 16.37 9.86 -20.19
N ARG A 68 16.73 10.05 -21.46
CA ARG A 68 16.99 8.94 -22.38
C ARG A 68 18.15 8.20 -21.73
N ILE A 69 17.84 7.06 -21.14
CA ILE A 69 18.85 6.19 -20.57
C ILE A 69 19.79 5.82 -21.72
N THR A 70 21.08 5.81 -21.44
CA THR A 70 22.05 5.40 -22.45
C THR A 70 21.89 3.91 -22.74
N ILE A 71 22.16 3.49 -23.97
CA ILE A 71 21.99 2.08 -24.40
C ILE A 71 22.76 1.12 -23.46
N GLU A 72 23.91 1.56 -22.94
CA GLU A 72 24.74 0.78 -22.00
C GLU A 72 24.08 0.61 -20.63
N GLU A 73 23.45 1.66 -20.10
CA GLU A 73 22.72 1.59 -18.83
C GLU A 73 21.48 0.70 -18.94
N GLU A 74 20.76 0.75 -20.07
CA GLU A 74 19.63 -0.15 -20.33
C GLU A 74 20.09 -1.61 -20.33
N ALA A 75 21.21 -1.93 -20.97
CA ALA A 75 21.78 -3.28 -20.97
C ALA A 75 22.11 -3.78 -19.54
N ARG A 76 22.75 -2.93 -18.72
CA ARG A 76 23.05 -3.27 -17.31
C ARG A 76 21.79 -3.53 -16.49
N LEU A 77 20.74 -2.73 -16.70
CA LEU A 77 19.46 -2.92 -16.02
C LEU A 77 18.80 -4.22 -16.46
N ILE A 78 18.86 -4.58 -17.73
CA ILE A 78 18.33 -5.85 -18.25
C ILE A 78 19.04 -7.04 -17.60
N GLU A 79 20.38 -7.00 -17.50
CA GLU A 79 21.15 -8.06 -16.83
C GLU A 79 20.75 -8.22 -15.36
N LEU A 80 20.63 -7.12 -14.62
CA LEU A 80 20.15 -7.15 -13.22
C LEU A 80 18.75 -7.75 -13.09
N ILE A 81 17.84 -7.40 -14.00
CA ILE A 81 16.46 -7.92 -14.01
C ILE A 81 16.46 -9.42 -14.30
N LYS A 82 17.33 -9.91 -15.21
CA LYS A 82 17.46 -11.35 -15.51
C LYS A 82 17.98 -12.13 -14.31
N VAL A 83 19.04 -11.65 -13.66
CA VAL A 83 19.57 -12.29 -12.45
C VAL A 83 18.51 -12.34 -11.34
N ALA A 84 17.74 -11.26 -11.16
CA ALA A 84 16.65 -11.24 -10.19
C ALA A 84 15.52 -12.24 -10.52
N ALA A 85 15.22 -12.45 -11.80
CA ALA A 85 14.24 -13.44 -12.24
C ALA A 85 14.72 -14.87 -11.98
N GLU A 86 15.99 -15.18 -12.26
CA GLU A 86 16.61 -16.49 -11.98
C GLU A 86 16.65 -16.81 -10.48
N LEU A 87 16.86 -15.80 -9.64
CA LEU A 87 16.79 -15.92 -8.17
C LEU A 87 15.34 -16.11 -7.66
N GLY A 88 14.34 -16.08 -8.54
CA GLY A 88 12.93 -16.23 -8.18
C GLY A 88 12.39 -15.04 -7.38
N GLN A 89 12.94 -13.84 -7.57
CA GLN A 89 12.43 -12.66 -6.90
C GLN A 89 11.08 -12.23 -7.46
N SER A 90 10.27 -11.57 -6.62
CA SER A 90 9.02 -10.95 -7.10
C SER A 90 9.30 -9.74 -7.98
N ARG A 91 8.41 -9.44 -8.93
CA ARG A 91 8.50 -8.23 -9.80
C ARG A 91 8.71 -6.95 -8.99
N THR A 92 8.04 -6.82 -7.84
CA THR A 92 8.15 -5.65 -6.98
C THR A 92 9.55 -5.51 -6.39
N GLN A 93 10.14 -6.61 -5.91
CA GLN A 93 11.50 -6.62 -5.38
C GLN A 93 12.55 -6.38 -6.46
N ALA A 94 12.43 -7.04 -7.61
CA ALA A 94 13.35 -6.85 -8.74
C ALA A 94 13.36 -5.37 -9.20
N ARG A 95 12.18 -4.75 -9.29
CA ARG A 95 12.04 -3.32 -9.59
C ARG A 95 12.72 -2.41 -8.56
N GLU A 96 12.54 -2.71 -7.26
CA GLU A 96 13.16 -1.94 -6.17
C GLU A 96 14.68 -2.08 -6.16
N THR A 97 15.18 -3.28 -6.46
CA THR A 97 16.61 -3.58 -6.50
C THR A 97 17.27 -2.88 -7.70
N ALA A 98 16.57 -2.81 -8.83
CA ALA A 98 17.02 -2.06 -10.00
C ALA A 98 16.85 -0.54 -9.87
N GLY A 99 16.07 -0.04 -8.90
CA GLY A 99 15.84 1.39 -8.69
C GLY A 99 15.03 2.08 -9.79
N ILE A 100 14.27 1.33 -10.58
CA ILE A 100 13.60 1.84 -11.79
C ILE A 100 12.11 2.14 -11.54
N GLY A 101 11.58 3.14 -12.24
CA GLY A 101 10.14 3.38 -12.34
C GLY A 101 9.37 2.19 -12.94
N LYS A 102 8.13 1.97 -12.48
CA LYS A 102 7.27 0.84 -12.88
C LYS A 102 7.08 0.72 -14.40
N MET A 103 6.86 1.83 -15.09
CA MET A 103 6.60 1.83 -16.54
C MET A 103 7.80 1.34 -17.34
N LEU A 104 9.00 1.84 -17.02
CA LEU A 104 10.23 1.45 -17.70
C LEU A 104 10.59 -0.01 -17.39
N PHE A 105 10.43 -0.45 -16.14
CA PHE A 105 10.61 -1.85 -15.78
C PHE A 105 9.71 -2.78 -16.61
N MET A 106 8.43 -2.45 -16.77
CA MET A 106 7.50 -3.25 -17.58
C MET A 106 7.86 -3.24 -19.07
N ALA A 107 8.31 -2.11 -19.61
CA ALA A 107 8.78 -2.02 -21.00
C ALA A 107 10.00 -2.93 -21.23
N LEU A 108 11.02 -2.83 -20.37
CA LEU A 108 12.23 -3.68 -20.46
C LEU A 108 11.91 -5.17 -20.34
N CYS A 109 10.99 -5.55 -19.43
CA CYS A 109 10.56 -6.94 -19.30
C CYS A 109 9.84 -7.45 -20.55
N PHE A 110 8.99 -6.62 -21.15
CA PHE A 110 8.24 -6.97 -22.36
C PHE A 110 9.15 -7.10 -23.58
N GLU A 111 10.03 -6.11 -23.81
CA GLU A 111 10.97 -6.09 -24.94
C GLU A 111 11.95 -7.27 -24.90
N ASN A 112 12.36 -7.70 -23.70
CA ASN A 112 13.33 -8.78 -23.52
C ASN A 112 12.68 -10.13 -23.19
N ASN A 113 11.35 -10.24 -23.23
CA ASN A 113 10.58 -11.45 -22.88
C ASN A 113 10.97 -12.07 -21.52
N ILE A 114 11.23 -11.22 -20.52
CA ILE A 114 11.59 -11.68 -19.17
C ILE A 114 10.30 -12.05 -18.43
N VAL A 115 10.10 -13.34 -18.23
CA VAL A 115 8.96 -13.87 -17.48
C VAL A 115 9.34 -14.04 -16.03
N PHE A 116 8.60 -13.36 -15.14
CA PHE A 116 8.69 -13.58 -13.70
C PHE A 116 7.67 -14.62 -13.26
N PRO A 117 8.00 -15.47 -12.26
CA PRO A 117 7.07 -16.42 -11.68
C PRO A 117 5.82 -15.70 -11.17
N ASP A 118 4.67 -16.36 -11.30
CA ASP A 118 3.42 -15.76 -10.89
C ASP A 118 3.40 -15.56 -9.36
N VAL A 119 2.70 -14.52 -8.91
CA VAL A 119 2.58 -14.19 -7.49
C VAL A 119 1.94 -15.35 -6.73
N ALA A 120 1.04 -16.09 -7.37
CA ALA A 120 0.42 -17.29 -6.82
C ALA A 120 1.44 -18.42 -6.58
N GLU A 121 2.36 -18.66 -7.51
CA GLU A 121 3.41 -19.69 -7.37
C GLU A 121 4.43 -19.31 -6.29
N LEU A 122 4.80 -18.04 -6.25
CA LEU A 122 5.67 -17.52 -5.20
C LEU A 122 5.01 -17.62 -3.82
N ALA A 123 3.70 -17.38 -3.74
CA ALA A 123 2.94 -17.55 -2.51
C ALA A 123 2.88 -19.01 -2.05
N LYS A 124 2.69 -19.96 -2.99
CA LYS A 124 2.71 -21.40 -2.71
C LYS A 124 4.05 -21.82 -2.11
N SER A 125 5.16 -21.52 -2.78
CA SER A 125 6.50 -21.88 -2.28
C SER A 125 6.82 -21.30 -0.89
N LYS A 126 6.39 -20.06 -0.61
CA LYS A 126 6.52 -19.47 0.74
C LYS A 126 5.63 -20.17 1.76
N SER A 127 4.41 -20.53 1.38
CA SER A 127 3.49 -21.25 2.25
C SER A 127 3.98 -22.66 2.58
N ASP A 128 4.62 -23.34 1.63
CA ASP A 128 5.20 -24.67 1.79
C ASP A 128 6.40 -24.61 2.73
N LYS A 129 7.34 -23.67 2.52
CA LYS A 129 8.46 -23.43 3.45
C LYS A 129 7.99 -23.11 4.86
N MET A 130 6.94 -22.29 4.99
CA MET A 130 6.34 -21.98 6.29
C MET A 130 5.67 -23.22 6.90
N ALA A 131 5.06 -24.11 6.11
CA ALA A 131 4.47 -25.35 6.58
C ALA A 131 5.53 -26.35 7.05
N GLU A 132 6.66 -26.46 6.34
CA GLU A 132 7.81 -27.26 6.76
C GLU A 132 8.42 -26.72 8.06
N ALA A 133 8.61 -25.41 8.17
CA ALA A 133 9.06 -24.78 9.41
C ALA A 133 8.10 -25.06 10.58
N ARG A 134 6.77 -25.06 10.34
CA ARG A 134 5.78 -25.46 11.35
C ARG A 134 5.94 -26.93 11.75
N ARG A 135 6.12 -27.85 10.80
CA ARG A 135 6.36 -29.28 11.08
C ARG A 135 7.62 -29.48 11.92
N ALA A 136 8.69 -28.73 11.67
CA ALA A 136 9.92 -28.82 12.46
C ALA A 136 9.76 -28.34 13.92
N LEU A 137 8.75 -27.51 14.21
CA LEU A 137 8.46 -27.03 15.57
C LEU A 137 7.58 -27.97 16.38
N VAL A 138 6.85 -28.89 15.73
CA VAL A 138 5.96 -29.86 16.38
C VAL A 138 6.62 -30.61 17.55
N PRO A 139 7.78 -31.28 17.39
CA PRO A 139 8.38 -32.05 18.49
C PRO A 139 8.81 -31.16 19.68
N LYS A 140 9.18 -29.90 19.41
CA LYS A 140 9.51 -28.94 20.48
C LYS A 140 8.26 -28.54 21.25
N ILE A 141 7.16 -28.30 20.54
CA ILE A 141 5.88 -27.93 21.16
C ILE A 141 5.32 -29.10 21.98
N GLU A 142 5.43 -30.33 21.50
CA GLU A 142 5.04 -31.52 22.26
C GLU A 142 5.82 -31.66 23.57
N ALA A 143 7.14 -31.45 23.54
CA ALA A 143 7.98 -31.51 24.74
C ALA A 143 7.57 -30.49 25.81
N TYR A 144 7.05 -29.32 25.42
CA TYR A 144 6.66 -28.24 26.32
C TYR A 144 5.15 -28.07 26.51
N ALA A 145 4.33 -28.98 25.98
CA ALA A 145 2.87 -28.83 25.98
C ALA A 145 2.26 -28.73 27.40
N HIS A 146 2.91 -29.34 28.39
CA HIS A 146 2.49 -29.33 29.79
C HIS A 146 2.70 -27.98 30.50
N LEU A 147 3.58 -27.10 30.00
CA LEU A 147 3.94 -25.82 30.62
C LEU A 147 3.00 -24.66 30.23
N GLY A 148 2.05 -24.92 29.33
CA GLY A 148 1.12 -23.92 28.80
C GLY A 148 1.66 -23.12 27.61
N VAL A 149 0.75 -22.38 26.95
CA VAL A 149 0.99 -21.72 25.65
C VAL A 149 2.08 -20.66 25.71
N ALA A 150 2.04 -19.79 26.73
CA ALA A 150 2.97 -18.66 26.86
C ALA A 150 4.42 -19.14 27.07
N THR A 151 4.62 -20.09 27.98
CA THR A 151 5.94 -20.67 28.25
C THR A 151 6.50 -21.38 27.02
N CYS A 152 5.65 -22.12 26.29
CA CYS A 152 6.03 -22.80 25.06
C CYS A 152 6.44 -21.82 23.95
N ALA A 153 5.72 -20.69 23.82
CA ALA A 153 6.03 -19.63 22.86
C ALA A 153 7.41 -19.01 23.13
N ILE A 154 7.71 -18.69 24.39
CA ILE A 154 9.01 -18.14 24.80
C ILE A 154 10.15 -19.13 24.52
N ARG A 155 9.98 -20.41 24.88
CA ARG A 155 11.01 -21.45 24.70
C ARG A 155 11.26 -21.79 23.23
N CYS A 156 10.22 -21.75 22.41
CA CYS A 156 10.33 -22.03 20.98
C CYS A 156 10.72 -20.79 20.15
N GLY A 157 10.71 -19.58 20.74
CA GLY A 157 11.03 -18.33 20.04
C GLY A 157 9.98 -17.94 18.98
N VAL A 158 8.71 -18.31 19.19
CA VAL A 158 7.60 -18.07 18.25
C VAL A 158 6.43 -17.38 18.95
N SER A 159 5.53 -16.77 18.17
CA SER A 159 4.34 -16.14 18.74
C SER A 159 3.36 -17.17 19.31
N GLU A 160 2.61 -16.79 20.36
CA GLU A 160 1.56 -17.63 20.94
C GLU A 160 0.50 -18.04 19.91
N THR A 161 0.16 -17.13 18.99
CA THR A 161 -0.78 -17.40 17.90
C THR A 161 -0.29 -18.52 17.00
N THR A 162 1.01 -18.60 16.74
CA THR A 162 1.64 -19.66 15.93
C THR A 162 1.60 -20.98 16.68
N VAL A 163 1.92 -21.00 17.98
CA VAL A 163 1.83 -22.21 18.82
C VAL A 163 0.40 -22.74 18.86
N ARG A 164 -0.61 -21.88 19.09
CA ARG A 164 -2.03 -22.30 19.08
C ARG A 164 -2.50 -22.80 17.72
N LYS A 165 -1.92 -22.28 16.63
CA LYS A 165 -2.25 -22.73 15.27
C LYS A 165 -1.66 -24.13 15.03
N ILE A 166 -0.37 -24.32 15.33
CA ILE A 166 0.31 -25.62 15.20
C ILE A 166 -0.38 -26.67 16.09
N ALA A 167 -0.68 -26.34 17.35
CA ALA A 167 -1.37 -27.27 18.24
C ALA A 167 -2.75 -27.71 17.71
N ARG A 168 -3.49 -26.79 17.06
CA ARG A 168 -4.76 -27.12 16.39
C ARG A 168 -4.55 -27.97 15.13
N GLU A 169 -3.54 -27.66 14.32
CA GLU A 169 -3.22 -28.40 13.08
C GLU A 169 -2.79 -29.84 13.37
N PHE A 170 -2.06 -30.09 14.46
CA PHE A 170 -1.49 -31.40 14.80
C PHE A 170 -2.20 -32.11 15.97
N GLY A 171 -3.25 -31.52 16.54
CA GLY A 171 -4.03 -32.14 17.62
C GLY A 171 -3.32 -32.20 18.99
N ILE A 172 -2.39 -31.30 19.27
CA ILE A 172 -1.65 -31.26 20.54
C ILE A 172 -2.50 -30.58 21.61
N THR A 173 -2.76 -31.29 22.72
CA THR A 173 -3.44 -30.73 23.88
C THR A 173 -2.46 -29.88 24.70
N LEU A 174 -2.60 -28.55 24.62
CA LEU A 174 -1.82 -27.63 25.46
C LEU A 174 -2.43 -27.58 26.86
N GLY A 175 -1.59 -27.67 27.89
CA GLY A 175 -2.02 -27.53 29.28
C GLY A 175 -2.74 -26.21 29.48
N ARG A 176 -3.97 -26.25 29.99
CA ARG A 176 -4.66 -25.03 30.38
C ARG A 176 -4.01 -24.50 31.64
N VAL A 177 -3.52 -23.26 31.56
CA VAL A 177 -3.17 -22.47 32.74
C VAL A 177 -4.47 -21.96 33.40
N ASP A 178 -5.42 -22.88 33.66
CA ASP A 178 -6.61 -22.60 34.46
C ASP A 178 -6.31 -22.79 35.95
N GLN A 179 -5.07 -23.14 36.32
CA GLN A 179 -4.62 -22.92 37.69
C GLN A 179 -4.41 -21.41 37.85
N PRO A 180 -5.23 -20.71 38.65
CA PRO A 180 -4.82 -19.41 39.12
C PRO A 180 -3.43 -19.61 39.71
N LEU A 181 -2.48 -18.76 39.33
CA LEU A 181 -1.30 -18.57 40.14
C LEU A 181 -1.83 -18.32 41.54
N VAL A 182 -1.83 -19.38 42.37
CA VAL A 182 -1.87 -19.25 43.80
C VAL A 182 -0.60 -18.47 44.05
N THR A 183 -0.74 -17.14 44.08
CA THR A 183 0.22 -16.29 44.73
C THR A 183 0.46 -17.00 46.06
N PRO A 184 1.69 -17.50 46.33
CA PRO A 184 1.96 -18.11 47.61
C PRO A 184 1.40 -17.15 48.65
N PRO A 185 0.57 -17.62 49.61
CA PRO A 185 0.03 -16.74 50.63
C PRO A 185 1.23 -15.98 51.17
N CYS A 186 1.21 -14.65 50.98
CA CYS A 186 2.14 -13.77 51.62
C CYS A 186 1.93 -14.00 53.10
N HIS A 187 2.68 -14.93 53.68
CA HIS A 187 2.99 -14.88 55.09
C HIS A 187 3.80 -13.60 55.25
N GLU A 188 3.06 -12.54 55.53
CA GLU A 188 3.49 -11.41 56.33
C GLU A 188 4.23 -11.96 57.55
N HIS A 189 5.53 -12.19 57.40
CA HIS A 189 6.45 -12.18 58.52
C HIS A 189 7.78 -11.61 58.05
N GLN A 190 7.91 -10.30 58.31
CA GLN A 190 9.14 -9.69 58.83
C GLN A 190 10.41 -9.88 58.00
N PHE A 191 10.51 -9.20 56.86
CA PHE A 191 11.82 -8.74 56.36
C PHE A 191 11.71 -7.32 55.81
N ALA A 192 11.16 -6.43 56.64
CA ALA A 192 11.60 -5.04 56.62
C ALA A 192 13.02 -5.00 57.20
N LEU A 193 13.92 -4.25 56.54
CA LEU A 193 15.31 -3.93 56.92
C LEU A 193 16.39 -4.92 56.48
N ARG A 194 16.74 -4.88 55.18
CA ARG A 194 18.12 -4.69 54.68
C ARG A 194 18.15 -4.91 53.17
N CYS A 195 17.92 -3.87 52.38
CA CYS A 195 18.43 -3.80 51.00
C CYS A 195 18.35 -2.37 50.43
N THR A 196 18.86 -1.39 51.18
CA THR A 196 19.25 -0.07 50.64
C THR A 196 20.77 -0.03 50.51
N ALA A 197 21.34 -0.71 49.50
CA ALA A 197 22.67 -0.40 48.93
C ALA A 197 23.09 -1.45 47.88
N ALA A 198 22.48 -1.44 46.69
CA ALA A 198 23.09 -2.03 45.50
C ALA A 198 22.40 -1.54 44.21
N ARG A 199 22.26 -0.22 44.04
CA ARG A 199 22.11 0.37 42.71
C ARG A 199 23.48 0.30 42.01
N ARG A 200 23.85 -0.89 41.54
CA ARG A 200 24.97 -1.10 40.62
C ARG A 200 24.38 -1.52 39.27
N SER A 201 24.29 -0.53 38.39
CA SER A 201 24.70 -0.64 37.00
C SER A 201 24.29 -1.92 36.25
N PHE A 202 23.02 -2.04 35.88
CA PHE A 202 22.64 -2.93 34.78
C PHE A 202 22.49 -2.07 33.51
N VAL A 203 23.66 -1.82 32.90
CA VAL A 203 23.79 -1.25 31.57
C VAL A 203 23.21 -2.26 30.58
N TRP A 204 22.06 -1.93 29.99
CA TRP A 204 21.57 -2.58 28.79
C TRP A 204 22.62 -2.37 27.68
N ARG A 205 23.40 -3.42 27.42
CA ARG A 205 24.32 -3.50 26.30
C ARG A 205 23.47 -3.71 25.03
N ASN A 206 22.96 -2.60 24.49
CA ASN A 206 22.30 -2.57 23.20
C ASN A 206 23.28 -3.03 22.12
N HIS A 207 22.99 -4.19 21.54
CA HIS A 207 23.65 -4.64 20.32
C HIS A 207 23.42 -3.60 19.21
N GLU A 208 24.53 -3.27 18.56
CA GLU A 208 24.67 -2.28 17.51
C GLU A 208 23.74 -2.57 16.33
N LEU A 209 22.79 -1.66 16.09
CA LEU A 209 22.18 -1.47 14.77
C LEU A 209 23.07 -0.50 13.98
N PRO A 210 23.44 -0.80 12.73
CA PRO A 210 24.25 0.10 11.92
C PRO A 210 23.48 1.40 11.64
N ARG A 211 23.99 2.51 12.18
CA ARG A 211 23.49 3.86 11.90
C ARG A 211 23.71 4.19 10.43
N LEU A 212 22.61 4.35 9.72
CA LEU A 212 22.53 5.01 8.42
C LEU A 212 23.22 6.38 8.49
N ARG A 213 24.08 6.61 7.48
CA ARG A 213 24.81 7.85 7.22
C ARG A 213 23.86 9.05 7.23
N ARG A 214 24.19 10.10 8.00
CA ARG A 214 23.70 11.45 7.73
C ARG A 214 24.50 12.04 6.56
N PRO A 215 23.87 12.81 5.66
CA PRO A 215 24.56 13.52 4.59
C PRO A 215 25.42 14.65 5.16
N GLN A 216 26.59 14.84 4.55
CA GLN A 216 27.47 15.98 4.76
C GLN A 216 26.72 17.28 4.41
N ALA A 217 26.68 18.22 5.34
CA ALA A 217 26.51 19.63 5.01
C ALA A 217 27.83 20.07 4.38
N GLY A 218 27.81 20.31 3.06
CA GLY A 218 28.88 20.98 2.35
C GLY A 218 28.74 22.48 2.57
N ASP A 219 29.65 23.03 3.37
CA ASP A 219 29.97 24.46 3.38
C ASP A 219 30.81 24.76 2.13
N ASP A 220 30.17 25.22 1.06
CA ASP A 220 30.86 25.88 -0.06
C ASP A 220 30.74 27.40 0.10
N CYS A 221 31.63 27.93 0.93
CA CYS A 221 32.01 29.34 0.93
C CYS A 221 33.07 29.57 -0.17
N THR A 222 32.61 29.81 -1.39
CA THR A 222 33.36 30.51 -2.45
C THR A 222 32.42 31.62 -2.94
N GLY A 223 32.68 32.91 -2.83
CA GLY A 223 33.93 33.62 -3.03
C GLY A 223 33.76 34.53 -4.26
N ARG A 224 33.62 35.84 -4.00
CA ARG A 224 33.91 37.01 -4.88
C ARG A 224 32.90 37.39 -5.98
N PRO A 225 32.98 38.63 -6.50
CA PRO A 225 33.87 39.76 -6.14
C PRO A 225 33.21 40.87 -5.31
#